data_AF-A0A1I2MCX4-F1
#
_entry.id   AF-A0A1I2MCX4-F1
#
_cell.length_a   1.000
_cell.length_b   1.000
_cell.length_c   1.000
_cell.angle_alpha   90.00
_cell.angle_beta   90.00
_cell.angle_gamma   90.00
#
_symmetry.space_group_name_H-M   'P 1'
#
loop_
_entity.id
_entity.type
_entity.pdbx_description
1 polymer ?
#
loop_
_entity_poly.entity_id
_entity_poly.type
_entity_poly.pdbx_seq_one_letter_code
_entity_poly.pdbx_strand_id
1 'polypeptide(L)'
;MPTKIPENRLAIYQTSNSLKEAGSVKWLDMLFCRENVKANFEIDDKKPDIDGNFEILNNSRFDGRLEAQIKTYNSKSSRNKPTYLCDIKLINYARKNRLACVILFVVDSINEKSYWKYLSSSFIRSLILKPNQKKITIKFDEDEYVNAKNFNSCLKKWHSFYTVKNNGIFFENCSIEESIKNKKRISKFFRNISFSNIDKTEVIQIQKFIDRFNHQLDNDYNFIKRFYYQEMWKMGIAIGNYSKTSLSYVLYPIFYGTNDFIIKKVKLRTFADIDYLNEDPFIIASINNNQNSIIDGSSDIVMNHINEKIKDLIEHKKFLFLTPEICTEYIFDALKEKYRSWRINYQGSINLLKLRDYIESNYSSRIENRTLQTYSENKSNLSTLFQCIKYLLNNDIKEITNFYPLKTKDNENYIDSVYSKVKIIYKLLPSLFNSYLYYTFPSLASKINFWKGYDLISVNLRTNKNDIFLHIHYFTRTDEAAVAPKMIFTKNFEHELYDSFFTEPDCKLP
;
A
#
# COMPACT_ATOMS: atom_id res chain seq x y z
N MET A 1 -51.47 -43.88 36.57
CA MET A 1 -51.17 -43.04 35.41
C MET A 1 -49.67 -43.07 35.14
N PRO A 2 -49.21 -43.62 34.01
CA PRO A 2 -47.83 -43.46 33.58
C PRO A 2 -47.74 -42.56 32.34
N THR A 3 -46.76 -41.68 32.41
CA THR A 3 -46.41 -40.58 31.51
C THR A 3 -46.03 -41.02 30.09
N LYS A 4 -46.65 -40.39 29.09
CA LYS A 4 -46.22 -40.43 27.68
C LYS A 4 -44.86 -39.74 27.54
N ILE A 5 -43.89 -40.47 27.01
CA ILE A 5 -42.64 -39.94 26.46
C ILE A 5 -43.01 -39.28 25.12
N PRO A 6 -42.68 -37.99 24.87
CA PRO A 6 -42.99 -37.36 23.60
C PRO A 6 -41.94 -37.72 22.54
N GLU A 7 -42.37 -38.49 21.54
CA GLU A 7 -41.75 -38.55 20.22
C GLU A 7 -41.84 -37.17 19.55
N ASN A 8 -40.73 -36.43 19.49
CA ASN A 8 -40.39 -35.56 18.36
C ASN A 8 -39.10 -34.79 18.63
N ARG A 9 -37.96 -35.32 18.19
CA ARG A 9 -36.78 -34.53 17.83
C ARG A 9 -35.96 -35.27 16.78
N LEU A 10 -36.39 -35.29 15.52
CA LEU A 10 -35.53 -35.50 14.36
C LEU A 10 -36.23 -34.93 13.11
N ALA A 11 -35.43 -34.26 12.28
CA ALA A 11 -35.77 -33.60 11.00
C ALA A 11 -36.48 -32.23 11.08
N ILE A 12 -35.71 -31.18 11.36
CA ILE A 12 -36.04 -29.82 10.88
C ILE A 12 -35.76 -29.80 9.37
N TYR A 13 -36.79 -29.51 8.60
CA TYR A 13 -36.83 -29.40 7.13
C TYR A 13 -35.66 -28.57 6.55
N GLN A 14 -34.79 -29.20 5.74
CA GLN A 14 -33.92 -28.48 4.80
C GLN A 14 -34.79 -27.96 3.64
N THR A 15 -34.76 -26.65 3.39
CA THR A 15 -35.49 -26.05 2.26
C THR A 15 -34.83 -26.43 0.92
N SER A 16 -35.61 -26.46 -0.16
CA SER A 16 -35.07 -26.73 -1.51
C SER A 16 -34.01 -25.72 -1.98
N ASN A 17 -33.97 -24.52 -1.37
CA ASN A 17 -32.96 -23.51 -1.63
C ASN A 17 -31.64 -23.77 -0.89
N SER A 18 -31.68 -24.22 0.38
CA SER A 18 -30.47 -24.56 1.13
C SER A 18 -29.72 -25.75 0.50
N LEU A 19 -30.46 -26.71 -0.07
CA LEU A 19 -29.87 -27.82 -0.83
C LEU A 19 -29.16 -27.36 -2.12
N LYS A 20 -29.69 -26.34 -2.81
CA LYS A 20 -29.09 -25.77 -4.02
C LYS A 20 -27.84 -24.94 -3.73
N GLU A 21 -27.87 -24.18 -2.63
CA GLU A 21 -26.73 -23.40 -2.17
C GLU A 21 -25.58 -24.32 -1.74
N ALA A 22 -25.87 -25.35 -0.93
CA ALA A 22 -24.89 -26.39 -0.57
C ALA A 22 -24.32 -27.10 -1.82
N GLY A 23 -25.16 -27.39 -2.81
CA GLY A 23 -24.72 -27.96 -4.09
C GLY A 23 -23.78 -27.03 -4.88
N SER A 24 -24.01 -25.72 -4.82
CA SER A 24 -23.18 -24.72 -5.49
C SER A 24 -21.80 -24.60 -4.85
N VAL A 25 -21.75 -24.59 -3.51
CA VAL A 25 -20.50 -24.58 -2.75
C VAL A 25 -19.67 -25.83 -3.06
N LYS A 26 -20.29 -27.02 -2.99
CA LYS A 26 -19.60 -28.29 -3.30
C LYS A 26 -19.04 -28.34 -4.72
N TRP A 27 -19.82 -27.87 -5.70
CA TRP A 27 -19.37 -27.84 -7.09
C TRP A 27 -18.13 -26.93 -7.24
N LEU A 28 -18.16 -25.74 -6.62
CA LEU A 28 -17.04 -24.82 -6.68
C LEU A 28 -15.81 -25.39 -5.93
N ASP A 29 -16.02 -26.05 -4.80
CA ASP A 29 -14.96 -26.72 -4.04
C ASP A 29 -14.27 -27.81 -4.87
N MET A 30 -15.06 -28.65 -5.56
CA MET A 30 -14.52 -29.65 -6.49
C MET A 30 -13.72 -29.02 -7.65
N LEU A 31 -14.18 -27.89 -8.19
CA LEU A 31 -13.45 -27.17 -9.24
C LEU A 31 -12.09 -26.64 -8.75
N PHE A 32 -12.03 -26.24 -7.48
CA PHE A 32 -10.85 -25.69 -6.80
C PHE A 32 -9.92 -26.78 -6.24
N CYS A 33 -10.29 -28.06 -6.31
CA CYS A 33 -9.43 -29.19 -5.93
C CYS A 33 -8.27 -29.36 -6.92
N ARG A 34 -7.23 -28.52 -6.75
CA ARG A 34 -6.05 -28.42 -7.63
C ARG A 34 -4.79 -28.25 -6.78
N GLU A 35 -3.64 -28.69 -7.27
CA GLU A 35 -2.38 -28.62 -6.51
C GLU A 35 -1.95 -27.19 -6.11
N ASN A 36 -2.35 -26.20 -6.92
CA ASN A 36 -1.98 -24.79 -6.77
C ASN A 36 -3.06 -23.94 -6.08
N VAL A 37 -4.10 -24.55 -5.49
CA VAL A 37 -5.17 -23.82 -4.82
C VAL A 37 -5.66 -24.59 -3.61
N LYS A 38 -5.85 -23.90 -2.49
CA LYS A 38 -6.50 -24.45 -1.29
C LYS A 38 -7.78 -23.66 -1.00
N ALA A 39 -8.94 -24.26 -1.25
CA ALA A 39 -10.23 -23.67 -0.93
C ALA A 39 -10.68 -24.04 0.49
N ASN A 40 -11.28 -23.07 1.18
CA ASN A 40 -11.95 -23.23 2.46
C ASN A 40 -13.34 -22.59 2.33
N PHE A 41 -14.23 -23.25 1.61
CA PHE A 41 -15.62 -22.81 1.43
C PHE A 41 -16.52 -23.44 2.49
N GLU A 42 -17.40 -22.65 3.07
CA GLU A 42 -18.25 -23.06 4.19
C GLU A 42 -19.71 -23.19 3.71
N ILE A 43 -20.39 -24.23 4.21
CA ILE A 43 -21.81 -24.48 3.96
C ILE A 43 -22.57 -24.12 5.24
N ASP A 44 -23.66 -23.36 5.11
CA ASP A 44 -24.56 -22.98 6.21
C ASP A 44 -23.96 -22.10 7.33
N ASP A 45 -22.85 -21.39 7.08
CA ASP A 45 -22.24 -20.50 8.09
C ASP A 45 -23.07 -19.22 8.32
N LYS A 46 -23.11 -18.75 9.57
CA LYS A 46 -23.77 -17.51 10.02
C LYS A 46 -22.88 -16.28 9.82
N LYS A 47 -21.73 -16.41 9.17
CA LYS A 47 -20.85 -15.27 8.88
C LYS A 47 -21.56 -14.27 7.96
N PRO A 48 -21.62 -12.99 8.33
CA PRO A 48 -22.25 -11.99 7.50
C PRO A 48 -21.41 -11.74 6.25
N ASP A 49 -22.02 -11.94 5.08
CA ASP A 49 -21.60 -11.40 3.78
C ASP A 49 -20.42 -12.07 3.04
N ILE A 50 -19.87 -13.22 3.50
CA ILE A 50 -18.84 -14.05 2.81
C ILE A 50 -19.08 -15.54 3.09
N ASP A 51 -18.90 -16.41 2.09
CA ASP A 51 -19.12 -17.87 2.20
C ASP A 51 -17.81 -18.69 2.29
N GLY A 52 -16.67 -18.03 2.34
CA GLY A 52 -15.37 -18.66 2.53
C GLY A 52 -14.23 -17.91 1.87
N ASN A 53 -13.13 -18.62 1.64
CA ASN A 53 -11.93 -18.07 1.01
C ASN A 53 -11.18 -19.17 0.26
N PHE A 54 -10.26 -18.75 -0.59
CA PHE A 54 -9.30 -19.66 -1.21
C PHE A 54 -7.91 -19.03 -1.24
N GLU A 55 -6.91 -19.90 -1.14
CA GLU A 55 -5.50 -19.57 -1.14
C GLU A 55 -4.91 -20.03 -2.47
N ILE A 56 -4.22 -19.12 -3.16
CA ILE A 56 -3.40 -19.45 -4.34
C ILE A 56 -2.06 -19.92 -3.82
N LEU A 57 -1.56 -21.03 -4.37
CA LEU A 57 -0.30 -21.64 -4.01
C LEU A 57 0.66 -21.61 -5.21
N ASN A 58 1.93 -21.28 -4.95
CA ASN A 58 3.02 -21.42 -5.89
C ASN A 58 3.98 -22.50 -5.37
N ASN A 59 4.14 -23.61 -6.08
CA ASN A 59 4.93 -24.76 -5.62
C ASN A 59 4.54 -25.23 -4.20
N SER A 60 3.24 -25.38 -3.96
CA SER A 60 2.66 -25.77 -2.66
C SER A 60 2.90 -24.79 -1.50
N ARG A 61 3.30 -23.55 -1.80
CA ARG A 61 3.56 -22.47 -0.82
C ARG A 61 2.53 -21.37 -1.00
N PHE A 62 2.09 -20.75 0.08
CA PHE A 62 1.09 -19.70 0.04
C PHE A 62 1.57 -18.51 -0.77
N ASP A 63 0.76 -18.05 -1.73
CA ASP A 63 1.08 -16.94 -2.65
C ASP A 63 0.02 -15.83 -2.58
N GLY A 64 -1.21 -16.14 -2.19
CA GLY A 64 -2.22 -15.11 -1.90
C GLY A 64 -3.53 -15.67 -1.38
N ARG A 65 -4.33 -14.83 -0.72
CA ARG A 65 -5.66 -15.22 -0.20
C ARG A 65 -6.72 -14.28 -0.75
N LEU A 66 -7.81 -14.88 -1.23
CA LEU A 66 -8.98 -14.18 -1.70
C LEU A 66 -10.22 -14.68 -0.96
N GLU A 67 -11.15 -13.77 -0.73
CA GLU A 67 -12.43 -14.07 -0.09
C GLU A 67 -13.49 -14.32 -1.16
N ALA A 68 -14.38 -15.27 -0.89
CA ALA A 68 -15.36 -15.74 -1.86
C ALA A 68 -16.77 -15.60 -1.29
N GLN A 69 -17.65 -14.93 -2.03
CA GLN A 69 -19.08 -15.12 -1.90
C GLN A 69 -19.55 -16.09 -2.98
N ILE A 70 -20.31 -17.11 -2.62
CA ILE A 70 -20.79 -18.15 -3.53
C ILE A 70 -22.32 -18.07 -3.61
N LYS A 71 -22.84 -17.97 -4.83
CA LYS A 71 -24.28 -17.91 -5.07
C LYS A 71 -24.67 -18.83 -6.21
N THR A 72 -25.93 -19.27 -6.21
CA THR A 72 -26.48 -20.14 -7.25
C THR A 72 -27.04 -19.29 -8.41
N TYR A 73 -26.70 -19.66 -9.64
CA TYR A 73 -27.26 -19.04 -10.84
C TYR A 73 -28.71 -19.49 -11.05
N ASN A 74 -29.61 -18.55 -11.36
CA ASN A 74 -30.99 -18.85 -11.69
C ASN A 74 -31.25 -18.56 -13.18
N SER A 75 -31.36 -19.63 -13.97
CA SER A 75 -31.45 -19.59 -15.44
C SER A 75 -32.72 -18.92 -15.97
N LYS A 76 -33.75 -18.72 -15.14
CA LYS A 76 -35.03 -18.13 -15.56
C LYS A 76 -34.96 -16.62 -15.89
N SER A 77 -33.85 -15.94 -15.59
CA SER A 77 -33.80 -14.47 -15.51
C SER A 77 -33.08 -13.72 -16.64
N SER A 78 -32.44 -14.36 -17.62
CA SER A 78 -31.68 -13.60 -18.63
C SER A 78 -31.73 -14.20 -20.03
N ARG A 79 -32.45 -13.54 -20.93
CA ARG A 79 -32.59 -13.96 -22.34
C ARG A 79 -31.34 -13.73 -23.20
N ASN A 80 -30.38 -12.88 -22.82
CA ASN A 80 -29.25 -12.54 -23.72
C ASN A 80 -27.85 -12.31 -23.07
N LYS A 81 -27.71 -12.12 -21.74
CA LYS A 81 -26.38 -11.95 -21.07
C LYS A 81 -26.40 -12.51 -19.64
N PRO A 82 -25.30 -13.12 -19.15
CA PRO A 82 -25.23 -13.63 -17.79
C PRO A 82 -25.27 -12.49 -16.77
N THR A 83 -26.27 -12.51 -15.89
CA THR A 83 -26.46 -11.50 -14.85
C THR A 83 -26.88 -12.12 -13.52
N TYR A 84 -26.55 -11.47 -12.41
CA TYR A 84 -26.93 -11.90 -11.08
C TYR A 84 -27.46 -10.73 -10.22
N LEU A 85 -28.55 -10.97 -9.49
CA LEU A 85 -29.13 -9.99 -8.58
C LEU A 85 -28.48 -10.09 -7.19
N CYS A 86 -27.44 -9.30 -6.97
CA CYS A 86 -26.59 -9.29 -5.78
C CYS A 86 -27.15 -8.43 -4.65
N ASP A 87 -27.06 -8.88 -3.40
CA ASP A 87 -27.35 -8.06 -2.24
C ASP A 87 -26.30 -6.96 -2.05
N ILE A 88 -26.76 -5.76 -1.71
CA ILE A 88 -25.88 -4.59 -1.47
C ILE A 88 -25.03 -4.77 -0.21
N LYS A 89 -25.38 -5.70 0.68
CA LYS A 89 -24.56 -6.02 1.85
C LYS A 89 -23.15 -6.50 1.45
N LEU A 90 -23.05 -7.40 0.47
CA LEU A 90 -21.75 -7.84 -0.08
C LEU A 90 -20.96 -6.67 -0.69
N ILE A 91 -21.63 -5.79 -1.42
CA ILE A 91 -21.00 -4.59 -2.00
C ILE A 91 -20.47 -3.67 -0.89
N ASN A 92 -21.23 -3.50 0.20
CA ASN A 92 -20.81 -2.73 1.35
C ASN A 92 -19.66 -3.39 2.12
N TYR A 93 -19.67 -4.71 2.24
CA TYR A 93 -18.59 -5.48 2.84
C TYR A 93 -17.28 -5.25 2.06
N ALA A 94 -17.28 -5.51 0.74
CA ALA A 94 -16.11 -5.32 -0.11
C ALA A 94 -15.64 -3.84 -0.14
N ARG A 95 -16.58 -2.89 -0.03
CA ARG A 95 -16.26 -1.46 0.07
C ARG A 95 -15.56 -1.09 1.38
N LYS A 96 -15.94 -1.71 2.50
CA LYS A 96 -15.34 -1.47 3.83
C LYS A 96 -14.01 -2.21 4.00
N ASN A 97 -13.90 -3.44 3.51
CA ASN A 97 -12.73 -4.30 3.64
C ASN A 97 -11.77 -4.13 2.46
N ARG A 98 -11.13 -2.96 2.39
CA ARG A 98 -10.29 -2.54 1.24
C ARG A 98 -9.04 -3.40 1.02
N LEU A 99 -8.57 -4.11 2.05
CA LEU A 99 -7.42 -5.02 1.96
C LEU A 99 -7.80 -6.40 1.44
N ALA A 100 -9.06 -6.82 1.61
CA ALA A 100 -9.55 -8.08 1.08
C ALA A 100 -9.68 -8.03 -0.45
N CYS A 101 -9.35 -9.14 -1.10
CA CYS A 101 -9.71 -9.37 -2.49
C CYS A 101 -10.98 -10.23 -2.52
N VAL A 102 -12.13 -9.57 -2.62
CA VAL A 102 -13.44 -10.24 -2.61
C VAL A 102 -13.87 -10.59 -4.03
N ILE A 103 -14.16 -11.86 -4.28
CA ILE A 103 -14.71 -12.35 -5.54
C ILE A 103 -16.11 -12.90 -5.28
N LEU A 104 -17.07 -12.44 -6.09
CA LEU A 104 -18.39 -13.04 -6.17
C LEU A 104 -18.35 -14.16 -7.21
N PHE A 105 -18.69 -15.38 -6.81
CA PHE A 105 -18.93 -16.53 -7.67
C PHE A 105 -20.43 -16.80 -7.78
N VAL A 106 -20.89 -17.04 -9.01
CA VAL A 106 -22.28 -17.39 -9.33
C VAL A 106 -22.29 -18.67 -10.14
N VAL A 107 -22.59 -19.78 -9.46
CA VAL A 107 -22.45 -21.15 -9.96
C VAL A 107 -23.64 -21.54 -10.82
N ASP A 108 -23.36 -21.89 -12.07
CA ASP A 108 -24.29 -22.46 -13.04
C ASP A 108 -23.98 -23.95 -13.22
N SER A 109 -24.54 -24.77 -12.33
CA SER A 109 -24.31 -26.21 -12.31
C SER A 109 -24.86 -26.92 -13.54
N ILE A 110 -25.83 -26.33 -14.26
CA ILE A 110 -26.40 -26.91 -15.49
C ILE A 110 -25.37 -26.86 -16.62
N ASN A 111 -24.64 -25.74 -16.73
CA ASN A 111 -23.64 -25.52 -17.78
C ASN A 111 -22.20 -25.78 -17.31
N GLU A 112 -22.03 -26.42 -16.15
CA GLU A 112 -20.73 -26.76 -15.54
C GLU A 112 -19.73 -25.58 -15.54
N LYS A 113 -20.22 -24.40 -15.17
CA LYS A 113 -19.40 -23.19 -15.06
C LYS A 113 -19.84 -22.32 -13.90
N SER A 114 -18.95 -21.45 -13.44
CA SER A 114 -19.27 -20.39 -12.48
C SER A 114 -18.87 -19.05 -13.06
N TYR A 115 -19.79 -18.09 -13.05
CA TYR A 115 -19.45 -16.70 -13.36
C TYR A 115 -18.75 -16.08 -12.17
N TRP A 116 -17.75 -15.23 -12.40
CA TRP A 116 -17.03 -14.59 -11.31
C TRP A 116 -16.88 -13.10 -11.55
N LYS A 117 -16.97 -12.30 -10.49
CA LYS A 117 -16.74 -10.85 -10.54
C LYS A 117 -15.81 -10.45 -9.41
N TYR A 118 -14.68 -9.84 -9.74
CA TYR A 118 -13.84 -9.21 -8.73
C TYR A 118 -14.51 -7.91 -8.27
N LEU A 119 -14.81 -7.83 -6.97
CA LEU A 119 -15.43 -6.65 -6.37
C LEU A 119 -14.37 -5.58 -6.08
N SER A 120 -13.68 -5.14 -7.13
CA SER A 120 -12.66 -4.10 -7.06
C SER A 120 -13.28 -2.76 -6.66
N SER A 121 -12.46 -1.86 -6.14
CA SER A 121 -12.92 -0.49 -5.86
C SER A 121 -13.42 0.22 -7.12
N SER A 122 -12.80 -0.02 -8.29
CA SER A 122 -13.27 0.56 -9.57
C SER A 122 -14.62 -0.03 -10.00
N PHE A 123 -14.81 -1.34 -9.88
CA PHE A 123 -16.07 -2.00 -10.20
C PHE A 123 -17.19 -1.51 -9.27
N ILE A 124 -16.97 -1.51 -7.95
CA ILE A 124 -17.97 -1.05 -6.97
C ILE A 124 -18.36 0.41 -7.24
N ARG A 125 -17.42 1.28 -7.61
CA ARG A 125 -17.70 2.68 -7.96
C ARG A 125 -18.52 2.84 -9.25
N SER A 126 -18.42 1.89 -10.19
CA SER A 126 -19.25 1.90 -11.40
C SER A 126 -20.72 1.57 -11.10
N LEU A 127 -21.02 1.02 -9.93
CA LEU A 127 -22.38 0.69 -9.52
C LEU A 127 -23.12 1.95 -9.06
N ILE A 128 -24.18 2.33 -9.78
CA ILE A 128 -25.07 3.41 -9.38
C ILE A 128 -26.03 2.88 -8.32
N LEU A 129 -25.69 3.05 -7.04
CA LEU A 129 -26.51 2.61 -5.91
C LEU A 129 -27.53 3.68 -5.52
N LYS A 130 -28.82 3.33 -5.54
CA LYS A 130 -29.89 4.21 -5.06
C LYS A 130 -29.99 4.17 -3.53
N PRO A 131 -30.46 5.26 -2.88
CA PRO A 131 -30.78 5.25 -1.45
C PRO A 131 -31.74 4.09 -1.12
N ASN A 132 -31.46 3.35 -0.04
CA ASN A 132 -32.26 2.21 0.44
C ASN A 132 -32.39 1.02 -0.52
N GLN A 133 -31.61 0.96 -1.60
CA GLN A 133 -31.58 -0.20 -2.48
C GLN A 133 -31.06 -1.41 -1.71
N LYS A 134 -31.78 -2.55 -1.80
CA LYS A 134 -31.35 -3.82 -1.16
C LYS A 134 -30.53 -4.71 -2.09
N LYS A 135 -30.82 -4.67 -3.39
CA LYS A 135 -30.18 -5.54 -4.40
C LYS A 135 -29.78 -4.76 -5.65
N ILE A 136 -28.68 -5.17 -6.29
CA ILE A 136 -28.16 -4.62 -7.55
C ILE A 136 -27.88 -5.75 -8.55
N THR A 137 -28.15 -5.50 -9.83
CA THR A 137 -27.82 -6.45 -10.90
C THR A 137 -26.37 -6.31 -11.31
N ILE A 138 -25.59 -7.37 -11.13
CA ILE A 138 -24.22 -7.51 -11.62
C ILE A 138 -24.28 -8.18 -12.99
N LYS A 139 -23.57 -7.60 -13.96
CA LYS A 139 -23.39 -8.18 -15.30
C LYS A 139 -21.99 -8.79 -15.37
N PHE A 140 -21.90 -9.97 -15.98
CA PHE A 140 -20.63 -10.63 -16.24
C PHE A 140 -20.23 -10.42 -17.70
N ASP A 141 -18.97 -10.13 -17.91
CA ASP A 141 -18.36 -10.02 -19.24
C ASP A 141 -18.08 -11.42 -19.81
N GLU A 142 -17.79 -11.51 -21.11
CA GLU A 142 -17.69 -12.80 -21.82
C GLU A 142 -16.57 -13.69 -21.28
N ASP A 143 -15.52 -13.11 -20.69
CA ASP A 143 -14.36 -13.80 -20.12
C ASP A 143 -14.44 -13.96 -18.59
N GLU A 144 -15.54 -13.53 -17.97
CA GLU A 144 -15.79 -13.57 -16.52
C GLU A 144 -16.52 -14.85 -16.09
N TYR A 145 -16.00 -15.99 -16.52
CA TYR A 145 -16.45 -17.30 -16.08
C TYR A 145 -15.26 -18.23 -15.84
N VAL A 146 -15.48 -19.25 -15.02
CA VAL A 146 -14.52 -20.31 -14.74
C VAL A 146 -15.18 -21.68 -14.91
N ASN A 147 -14.47 -22.60 -15.54
CA ASN A 147 -14.78 -24.02 -15.66
C ASN A 147 -13.47 -24.81 -15.60
N ALA A 148 -13.56 -26.13 -15.75
CA ALA A 148 -12.38 -27.00 -15.67
C ALA A 148 -11.30 -26.70 -16.72
N LYS A 149 -11.66 -26.12 -17.88
CA LYS A 149 -10.77 -25.85 -19.02
C LYS A 149 -9.99 -24.55 -18.86
N ASN A 150 -10.60 -23.50 -18.32
CA ASN A 150 -9.98 -22.17 -18.22
C ASN A 150 -9.49 -21.80 -16.80
N PHE A 151 -9.62 -22.72 -15.83
CA PHE A 151 -9.27 -22.50 -14.42
C PHE A 151 -7.90 -21.85 -14.22
N ASN A 152 -6.85 -22.39 -14.84
CA ASN A 152 -5.49 -21.85 -14.69
C ASN A 152 -5.34 -20.42 -15.22
N SER A 153 -6.08 -20.05 -16.27
CA SER A 153 -6.09 -18.68 -16.78
C SER A 153 -6.82 -17.74 -15.82
N CYS A 154 -7.94 -18.18 -15.23
CA CYS A 154 -8.67 -17.42 -14.23
C CYS A 154 -7.83 -17.24 -12.96
N LEU A 155 -7.13 -18.29 -12.52
CA LEU A 155 -6.24 -18.26 -11.36
C LEU A 155 -5.13 -17.20 -11.52
N LYS A 156 -4.51 -17.10 -12.70
CA LYS A 156 -3.52 -16.04 -13.00
C LYS A 156 -4.14 -14.64 -12.89
N LYS A 157 -5.38 -14.45 -13.39
CA LYS A 157 -6.09 -13.17 -13.25
C LYS A 157 -6.36 -12.86 -11.77
N TRP A 158 -6.85 -13.82 -10.99
CA TRP A 158 -7.12 -13.65 -9.57
C TRP A 158 -5.86 -13.34 -8.76
N HIS A 159 -4.75 -14.01 -9.08
CA HIS A 159 -3.43 -13.75 -8.49
C HIS A 159 -2.99 -12.29 -8.72
N SER A 160 -3.17 -11.76 -9.93
CA SER A 160 -2.81 -10.37 -10.23
C SER A 160 -3.58 -9.34 -9.39
N PHE A 161 -4.79 -9.67 -8.91
CA PHE A 161 -5.55 -8.78 -8.02
C PHE A 161 -4.90 -8.65 -6.63
N TYR A 162 -4.20 -9.69 -6.19
CA TYR A 162 -3.51 -9.76 -4.91
C TYR A 162 -2.16 -9.05 -4.93
N THR A 163 -1.35 -9.24 -5.98
CA THR A 163 0.00 -8.64 -6.12
C THR A 163 -0.03 -7.10 -6.10
N VAL A 164 -1.14 -6.49 -6.53
CA VAL A 164 -1.33 -5.02 -6.57
C VAL A 164 -1.60 -4.40 -5.19
N LYS A 165 -2.01 -5.20 -4.18
CA LYS A 165 -2.46 -4.70 -2.88
C LYS A 165 -1.45 -4.85 -1.72
N ASN A 166 -0.44 -5.73 -1.78
CA ASN A 166 0.08 -6.31 -0.53
C ASN A 166 1.55 -6.09 -0.13
N ASN A 167 2.30 -5.16 -0.74
CA ASN A 167 3.71 -4.99 -0.39
C ASN A 167 4.03 -3.81 0.55
N GLY A 168 3.01 -3.22 1.21
CA GLY A 168 3.29 -2.33 2.33
C GLY A 168 2.10 -2.02 3.23
N ILE A 169 2.42 -1.71 4.49
CA ILE A 169 1.48 -1.42 5.57
C ILE A 169 1.42 0.10 5.74
N PHE A 170 0.22 0.67 5.66
CA PHE A 170 0.00 2.10 5.89
C PHE A 170 -0.34 2.34 7.36
N PHE A 171 0.43 3.19 8.05
CA PHE A 171 0.26 3.42 9.49
C PHE A 171 -0.85 4.41 9.84
N GLU A 172 -1.32 5.22 8.89
CA GLU A 172 -2.45 6.12 9.13
C GLU A 172 -3.71 5.62 8.43
N ASN A 173 -4.76 5.46 9.24
CA ASN A 173 -6.12 5.59 8.77
C ASN A 173 -6.33 7.05 8.33
N CYS A 174 -5.94 7.41 7.10
CA CYS A 174 -6.64 8.49 6.42
C CYS A 174 -8.08 8.00 6.24
N SER A 175 -8.90 8.31 7.25
CA SER A 175 -10.22 7.74 7.40
C SER A 175 -11.07 8.23 6.23
N ILE A 176 -11.96 7.36 5.76
CA ILE A 176 -13.02 7.72 4.82
C ILE A 176 -13.80 8.95 5.36
N GLU A 177 -13.85 9.11 6.68
CA GLU A 177 -14.47 10.23 7.39
C GLU A 177 -13.75 11.56 7.15
N GLU A 178 -12.41 11.60 7.18
CA GLU A 178 -11.64 12.78 6.76
C GLU A 178 -11.91 13.11 5.30
N SER A 179 -11.88 12.10 4.41
CA SER A 179 -12.19 12.29 2.99
C SER A 179 -13.60 12.87 2.77
N ILE A 180 -14.59 12.43 3.57
CA ILE A 180 -15.97 12.95 3.53
C ILE A 180 -16.07 14.37 4.11
N LYS A 181 -15.37 14.65 5.22
CA LYS A 181 -15.28 16.00 5.83
C LYS A 181 -14.67 17.00 4.83
N ASN A 182 -13.65 16.57 4.10
CA ASN A 182 -12.92 17.38 3.13
C ASN A 182 -13.78 17.67 1.90
N LYS A 183 -14.51 16.68 1.37
CA LYS A 183 -15.54 16.89 0.33
C LYS A 183 -16.51 18.01 0.71
N LYS A 184 -17.02 17.98 1.94
CA LYS A 184 -17.94 19.01 2.45
C LYS A 184 -17.26 20.38 2.59
N ARG A 185 -16.01 20.44 3.09
CA ARG A 185 -15.22 21.70 3.18
C ARG A 185 -14.99 22.31 1.80
N ILE A 186 -14.42 21.56 0.86
CA ILE A 186 -14.13 22.00 -0.53
C ILE A 186 -15.40 22.55 -1.20
N SER A 187 -16.53 21.84 -1.08
CA SER A 187 -17.81 22.28 -1.66
C SER A 187 -18.35 23.59 -1.06
N LYS A 188 -17.97 23.94 0.18
CA LYS A 188 -18.36 25.18 0.86
C LYS A 188 -17.53 26.37 0.36
N PHE A 189 -16.24 26.16 0.05
CA PHE A 189 -15.32 27.21 -0.38
C PHE A 189 -15.51 27.64 -1.85
N PHE A 190 -15.87 26.72 -2.73
CA PHE A 190 -15.89 26.98 -4.18
C PHE A 190 -17.27 27.26 -4.78
N ARG A 191 -18.19 27.87 -4.00
CA ARG A 191 -19.59 28.11 -4.41
C ARG A 191 -19.81 29.11 -5.55
N ASN A 192 -18.79 29.84 -5.99
CA ASN A 192 -18.92 30.80 -7.09
C ASN A 192 -18.28 30.22 -8.35
N ILE A 193 -19.08 30.01 -9.39
CA ILE A 193 -18.63 29.42 -10.65
C ILE A 193 -19.15 30.31 -11.78
N SER A 194 -18.27 31.09 -12.41
CA SER A 194 -18.49 31.52 -13.79
C SER A 194 -17.22 31.26 -14.59
N PHE A 195 -17.38 30.56 -15.71
CA PHE A 195 -16.36 30.27 -16.71
C PHE A 195 -16.15 31.41 -17.70
N SER A 196 -16.95 32.48 -17.63
CA SER A 196 -17.11 33.42 -18.75
C SER A 196 -15.92 34.33 -19.04
N ASN A 197 -14.90 34.39 -18.15
CA ASN A 197 -13.90 35.47 -18.17
C ASN A 197 -12.43 34.98 -18.16
N ILE A 198 -12.14 33.73 -18.53
CA ILE A 198 -10.74 33.30 -18.75
C ILE A 198 -10.47 33.27 -20.25
N ASP A 199 -9.36 33.86 -20.69
CA ASP A 199 -9.00 33.85 -22.11
C ASP A 199 -8.67 32.42 -22.57
N LYS A 200 -8.93 32.10 -23.86
CA LYS A 200 -8.69 30.76 -24.41
C LYS A 200 -7.24 30.33 -24.28
N THR A 201 -6.28 31.25 -24.43
CA THR A 201 -4.85 30.92 -24.35
C THR A 201 -4.44 30.59 -22.91
N GLU A 202 -4.97 31.32 -21.93
CA GLU A 202 -4.79 31.05 -20.50
C GLU A 202 -5.37 29.69 -20.11
N VAL A 203 -6.57 29.36 -20.61
CA VAL A 203 -7.20 28.05 -20.39
C VAL A 203 -6.31 26.91 -20.88
N ILE A 204 -5.71 27.04 -22.07
CA ILE A 204 -4.81 26.01 -22.63
C ILE A 204 -3.59 25.82 -21.71
N GLN A 205 -3.02 26.89 -21.18
CA GLN A 205 -1.86 26.81 -20.29
C GLN A 205 -2.22 26.11 -18.97
N ILE A 206 -3.37 26.46 -18.39
CA ILE A 206 -3.88 25.82 -17.16
C ILE A 206 -4.19 24.34 -17.41
N GLN A 207 -4.79 23.99 -18.55
CA GLN A 207 -5.06 22.60 -18.96
C GLN A 207 -3.76 21.78 -19.04
N LYS A 208 -2.74 22.29 -19.75
CA LYS A 208 -1.43 21.63 -19.83
C LYS A 208 -0.77 21.45 -18.46
N PHE A 209 -0.93 22.41 -17.56
CA PHE A 209 -0.43 22.30 -16.19
C PHE A 209 -1.15 21.21 -15.41
N ILE A 210 -2.49 21.26 -15.34
CA ILE A 210 -3.26 20.31 -14.54
C ILE A 210 -3.23 18.89 -15.11
N ASP A 211 -3.09 18.74 -16.43
CA ASP A 211 -2.89 17.43 -17.07
C ASP A 211 -1.52 16.84 -16.72
N ARG A 212 -0.44 17.64 -16.71
CA ARG A 212 0.88 17.19 -16.25
C ARG A 212 0.85 16.76 -14.79
N PHE A 213 0.22 17.55 -13.92
CA PHE A 213 0.06 17.23 -12.49
C PHE A 213 -0.67 15.89 -12.31
N ASN A 214 -1.82 15.73 -12.98
CA ASN A 214 -2.58 14.48 -12.93
C ASN A 214 -1.80 13.30 -13.51
N HIS A 215 -1.08 13.49 -14.62
CA HIS A 215 -0.26 12.43 -15.22
C HIS A 215 0.82 11.93 -14.26
N GLN A 216 1.52 12.84 -13.57
CA GLN A 216 2.51 12.47 -12.56
C GLN A 216 1.89 11.70 -11.40
N LEU A 217 0.74 12.15 -10.89
CA LEU A 217 0.02 11.43 -9.83
C LEU A 217 -0.65 10.13 -10.29
N ASP A 218 -0.94 9.96 -11.57
CA ASP A 218 -1.53 8.71 -12.08
C ASP A 218 -0.48 7.65 -12.41
N ASN A 219 0.73 8.09 -12.75
CA ASN A 219 1.84 7.23 -13.17
C ASN A 219 2.98 7.25 -12.13
N ASP A 220 3.98 8.11 -12.33
CA ASP A 220 5.24 8.11 -11.58
C ASP A 220 5.11 8.21 -10.06
N TYR A 221 4.10 8.92 -9.59
CA TYR A 221 3.83 9.14 -8.17
C TYR A 221 2.45 8.62 -7.77
N ASN A 222 1.96 7.57 -8.44
CA ASN A 222 0.68 6.93 -8.13
C ASN A 222 0.51 6.54 -6.67
N PHE A 223 1.61 6.16 -6.02
CA PHE A 223 1.61 5.87 -4.60
C PHE A 223 1.20 7.07 -3.73
N ILE A 224 1.65 8.29 -4.07
CA ILE A 224 1.24 9.53 -3.39
C ILE A 224 -0.27 9.74 -3.55
N LYS A 225 -0.80 9.51 -4.75
CA LYS A 225 -2.24 9.57 -5.03
C LYS A 225 -3.02 8.54 -4.22
N ARG A 226 -2.54 7.30 -4.13
CA ARG A 226 -3.18 6.23 -3.37
C ARG A 226 -3.14 6.46 -1.86
N PHE A 227 -2.06 7.07 -1.37
CA PHE A 227 -1.87 7.33 0.05
C PHE A 227 -2.67 8.55 0.52
N TYR A 228 -2.37 9.73 -0.01
CA TYR A 228 -3.00 10.98 0.40
C TYR A 228 -4.38 11.15 -0.24
N TYR A 229 -4.49 10.95 -1.55
CA TYR A 229 -5.68 11.34 -2.30
C TYR A 229 -6.64 10.16 -2.54
N GLN A 230 -7.02 9.45 -1.47
CA GLN A 230 -7.95 8.31 -1.57
C GLN A 230 -9.27 8.72 -2.22
N GLU A 231 -9.79 7.88 -3.13
CA GLU A 231 -11.03 8.13 -3.88
C GLU A 231 -10.99 9.36 -4.81
N MET A 232 -9.85 10.05 -4.96
CA MET A 232 -9.68 11.14 -5.92
C MET A 232 -9.69 10.59 -7.34
N TRP A 233 -10.55 11.16 -8.18
CA TRP A 233 -10.52 10.96 -9.63
C TRP A 233 -9.39 11.77 -10.25
N LYS A 234 -9.42 13.09 -10.08
CA LYS A 234 -8.42 14.03 -10.60
C LYS A 234 -8.18 15.16 -9.61
N MET A 235 -7.00 15.78 -9.69
CA MET A 235 -6.77 17.09 -9.11
C MET A 235 -7.44 18.13 -10.01
N GLY A 236 -8.25 19.00 -9.41
CA GLY A 236 -8.78 20.21 -10.01
C GLY A 236 -7.98 21.43 -9.59
N ILE A 237 -8.17 22.53 -10.31
CA ILE A 237 -7.54 23.83 -10.04
C ILE A 237 -8.58 24.95 -10.02
N ALA A 238 -8.54 25.77 -8.98
CA ALA A 238 -9.36 26.97 -8.84
C ALA A 238 -8.46 28.20 -8.90
N ILE A 239 -8.62 29.01 -9.94
CA ILE A 239 -7.82 30.19 -10.22
C ILE A 239 -8.51 31.43 -9.65
N GLY A 240 -7.78 32.23 -8.86
CA GLY A 240 -8.18 33.58 -8.48
C GLY A 240 -7.70 34.59 -9.52
N ASN A 241 -6.42 34.91 -9.46
CA ASN A 241 -5.73 35.82 -10.37
C ASN A 241 -4.86 35.02 -11.36
N TYR A 242 -4.82 35.48 -12.61
CA TYR A 242 -4.00 34.90 -13.67
C TYR A 242 -3.55 36.03 -14.61
N SER A 243 -2.25 36.29 -14.62
CA SER A 243 -1.60 37.25 -15.52
C SER A 243 -0.13 36.85 -15.71
N LYS A 244 0.65 37.56 -16.53
CA LYS A 244 2.09 37.25 -16.67
C LYS A 244 2.88 37.40 -15.37
N THR A 245 2.48 38.32 -14.50
CA THR A 245 3.24 38.68 -13.28
C THR A 245 2.56 38.24 -12.00
N SER A 246 1.36 37.63 -12.06
CA SER A 246 0.68 37.17 -10.86
C SER A 246 -0.20 35.97 -11.11
N LEU A 247 -0.21 35.07 -10.13
CA LEU A 247 -0.96 33.83 -10.13
C LEU A 247 -1.47 33.56 -8.72
N SER A 248 -2.78 33.32 -8.58
CA SER A 248 -3.31 32.68 -7.38
C SER A 248 -4.17 31.49 -7.74
N TYR A 249 -3.89 30.36 -7.11
CA TYR A 249 -4.58 29.11 -7.40
C TYR A 249 -4.75 28.24 -6.17
N VAL A 250 -5.78 27.40 -6.20
CA VAL A 250 -5.98 26.30 -5.26
C VAL A 250 -6.07 25.00 -6.04
N LEU A 251 -5.22 24.04 -5.75
CA LEU A 251 -5.40 22.64 -6.16
C LEU A 251 -6.28 21.94 -5.14
N TYR A 252 -7.25 21.19 -5.63
CA TYR A 252 -8.19 20.46 -4.79
C TYR A 252 -8.59 19.12 -5.42
N PRO A 253 -8.81 18.07 -4.60
CA PRO A 253 -9.21 16.77 -5.11
C PRO A 253 -10.66 16.80 -5.62
N ILE A 254 -10.84 16.32 -6.85
CA ILE A 254 -12.15 15.97 -7.41
C ILE A 254 -12.31 14.47 -7.26
N PHE A 255 -13.39 14.06 -6.61
CA PHE A 255 -13.58 12.66 -6.24
C PHE A 255 -14.43 11.90 -7.26
N TYR A 256 -14.27 10.59 -7.32
CA TYR A 256 -15.15 9.75 -8.13
C TYR A 256 -16.61 9.95 -7.73
N GLY A 257 -17.49 10.06 -8.73
CA GLY A 257 -18.93 10.26 -8.56
C GLY A 257 -19.36 11.70 -8.25
N THR A 258 -18.44 12.67 -8.19
CA THR A 258 -18.79 14.09 -8.09
C THR A 258 -18.75 14.75 -9.46
N ASN A 259 -19.79 15.52 -9.80
CA ASN A 259 -19.80 16.35 -11.00
C ASN A 259 -19.23 17.73 -10.66
N ASP A 260 -17.90 17.81 -10.59
CA ASP A 260 -17.18 19.04 -10.29
C ASP A 260 -16.24 19.44 -11.44
N PHE A 261 -15.95 20.72 -11.55
CA PHE A 261 -15.14 21.27 -12.64
C PHE A 261 -13.66 21.04 -12.41
N ILE A 262 -12.92 20.63 -13.44
CA ILE A 262 -11.45 20.49 -13.37
C ILE A 262 -10.77 21.86 -13.22
N ILE A 263 -11.31 22.90 -13.88
CA ILE A 263 -10.79 24.27 -13.82
C ILE A 263 -11.92 25.17 -13.34
N LYS A 264 -11.68 26.02 -12.35
CA LYS A 264 -12.65 27.02 -11.85
C LYS A 264 -12.01 28.39 -11.80
N LYS A 265 -12.80 29.44 -12.06
CA LYS A 265 -12.46 30.81 -11.66
C LYS A 265 -13.16 31.12 -10.34
N VAL A 266 -12.41 31.62 -9.36
CA VAL A 266 -12.93 32.01 -8.05
C VAL A 266 -12.56 33.45 -7.77
N LYS A 267 -13.28 34.10 -6.83
CA LYS A 267 -12.98 35.49 -6.48
C LYS A 267 -11.66 35.52 -5.68
N LEU A 268 -10.84 36.56 -5.87
CA LEU A 268 -9.57 36.68 -5.14
C LEU A 268 -9.75 36.67 -3.61
N ARG A 269 -10.87 37.19 -3.10
CA ARG A 269 -11.24 37.11 -1.68
C ARG A 269 -11.35 35.69 -1.12
N THR A 270 -11.51 34.67 -1.98
CA THR A 270 -11.47 33.25 -1.56
C THR A 270 -10.09 32.86 -1.01
N PHE A 271 -9.06 33.64 -1.33
CA PHE A 271 -7.68 33.47 -0.86
C PHE A 271 -7.36 34.33 0.38
N ALA A 272 -8.34 35.01 0.98
CA ALA A 272 -8.11 35.84 2.17
C ALA A 272 -7.52 35.03 3.34
N ASP A 273 -7.94 33.75 3.48
CA ASP A 273 -7.48 32.83 4.52
C ASP A 273 -6.68 31.67 3.89
N ILE A 274 -5.59 32.00 3.18
CA ILE A 274 -4.77 30.99 2.48
C ILE A 274 -4.19 29.94 3.44
N ASP A 275 -3.80 30.36 4.65
CA ASP A 275 -3.24 29.47 5.67
C ASP A 275 -4.28 28.45 6.12
N TYR A 276 -5.52 28.88 6.33
CA TYR A 276 -6.64 27.99 6.66
C TYR A 276 -6.92 26.96 5.53
N LEU A 277 -6.71 27.34 4.27
CA LEU A 277 -6.81 26.41 3.15
C LEU A 277 -5.68 25.37 3.18
N ASN A 278 -4.46 25.79 3.51
CA ASN A 278 -3.28 24.93 3.58
C ASN A 278 -3.20 24.08 4.87
N GLU A 279 -4.03 24.35 5.88
CA GLU A 279 -4.25 23.43 7.01
C GLU A 279 -4.82 22.08 6.56
N ASP A 280 -5.54 22.04 5.43
CA ASP A 280 -6.05 20.79 4.87
C ASP A 280 -4.93 20.11 4.06
N PRO A 281 -4.46 18.91 4.46
CA PRO A 281 -3.32 18.26 3.82
C PRO A 281 -3.60 17.84 2.36
N PHE A 282 -4.85 17.94 1.88
CA PHE A 282 -5.24 17.60 0.52
C PHE A 282 -5.47 18.83 -0.37
N ILE A 283 -5.44 20.03 0.19
CA ILE A 283 -5.59 21.28 -0.54
C ILE A 283 -4.23 21.94 -0.66
N ILE A 284 -3.99 22.59 -1.79
CA ILE A 284 -2.77 23.37 -2.00
C ILE A 284 -3.17 24.72 -2.53
N ALA A 285 -3.11 25.74 -1.69
CA ALA A 285 -3.38 27.12 -2.04
C ALA A 285 -2.07 27.90 -2.15
N SER A 286 -1.93 28.66 -3.24
CA SER A 286 -0.77 29.50 -3.50
C SER A 286 -1.20 30.86 -4.05
N ILE A 287 -0.48 31.91 -3.62
CA ILE A 287 -0.57 33.27 -4.15
C ILE A 287 0.85 33.73 -4.46
N ASN A 288 1.08 34.07 -5.72
CA ASN A 288 2.31 34.71 -6.17
C ASN A 288 1.95 36.00 -6.90
N ASN A 289 2.48 37.13 -6.42
CA ASN A 289 2.20 38.44 -6.99
C ASN A 289 3.29 38.94 -7.94
N ASN A 290 4.35 38.15 -8.15
CA ASN A 290 5.53 38.56 -8.91
C ASN A 290 5.81 37.69 -10.14
N GLN A 291 5.27 36.47 -10.21
CA GLN A 291 5.45 35.56 -11.35
C GLN A 291 4.25 34.65 -11.55
N ASN A 292 4.09 34.15 -12.78
CA ASN A 292 3.12 33.11 -13.11
C ASN A 292 3.83 31.85 -13.62
N SER A 293 4.14 31.01 -12.66
CA SER A 293 4.75 29.70 -12.83
C SER A 293 4.00 28.72 -13.74
N ILE A 294 2.69 28.91 -13.96
CA ILE A 294 1.94 28.10 -14.93
C ILE A 294 2.34 28.49 -16.36
N ILE A 295 2.56 29.78 -16.62
CA ILE A 295 2.98 30.30 -17.94
C ILE A 295 4.41 29.89 -18.23
N ASP A 296 5.30 30.00 -17.24
CA ASP A 296 6.73 29.70 -17.37
C ASP A 296 6.99 28.20 -17.57
N GLY A 297 5.94 27.38 -17.43
CA GLY A 297 5.99 25.94 -17.66
C GLY A 297 6.84 25.19 -16.63
N SER A 298 7.16 25.81 -15.50
CA SER A 298 8.05 25.23 -14.51
C SER A 298 7.44 23.95 -13.93
N SER A 299 8.08 22.82 -14.27
CA SER A 299 7.85 21.51 -13.65
C SER A 299 8.02 21.56 -12.12
N ASP A 300 8.72 22.59 -11.64
CA ASP A 300 9.19 22.72 -10.27
C ASP A 300 8.05 22.83 -9.27
N ILE A 301 6.92 23.46 -9.61
CA ILE A 301 5.79 23.55 -8.66
C ILE A 301 5.17 22.19 -8.41
N VAL A 302 4.90 21.44 -9.47
CA VAL A 302 4.32 20.10 -9.37
C VAL A 302 5.26 19.20 -8.56
N MET A 303 6.55 19.27 -8.89
CA MET A 303 7.58 18.48 -8.22
C MET A 303 7.80 18.90 -6.77
N ASN A 304 7.76 20.19 -6.44
CA ASN A 304 7.91 20.67 -5.07
C ASN A 304 6.81 20.11 -4.16
N HIS A 305 5.56 20.12 -4.62
CA HIS A 305 4.46 19.55 -3.83
C HIS A 305 4.54 18.03 -3.69
N ILE A 306 4.89 17.32 -4.76
CA ILE A 306 5.11 15.87 -4.68
C ILE A 306 6.26 15.57 -3.71
N ASN A 307 7.34 16.36 -3.76
CA ASN A 307 8.49 16.23 -2.87
C ASN A 307 8.11 16.50 -1.41
N GLU A 308 7.28 17.50 -1.12
CA GLU A 308 6.75 17.75 0.23
C GLU A 308 5.96 16.56 0.75
N LYS A 309 5.13 15.93 -0.08
CA LYS A 309 4.38 14.72 0.32
C LYS A 309 5.27 13.50 0.49
N ILE A 310 6.30 13.34 -0.33
CA ILE A 310 7.30 12.29 -0.15
C ILE A 310 8.06 12.50 1.17
N LYS A 311 8.47 13.74 1.48
CA LYS A 311 9.12 14.07 2.75
C LYS A 311 8.21 13.78 3.93
N ASP A 312 6.94 14.22 3.89
CA ASP A 312 5.95 13.96 4.93
C ASP A 312 5.77 12.45 5.19
N LEU A 313 5.70 11.63 4.13
CA LEU A 313 5.63 10.16 4.25
C LEU A 313 6.81 9.58 5.02
N ILE A 314 8.02 10.03 4.69
CA ILE A 314 9.28 9.53 5.24
C ILE A 314 9.46 10.00 6.68
N GLU A 315 9.33 11.31 6.93
CA GLU A 315 9.55 11.94 8.23
C GLU A 315 8.57 11.42 9.29
N HIS A 316 7.29 11.28 8.93
CA HIS A 316 6.26 10.80 9.85
C HIS A 316 6.09 9.28 9.86
N LYS A 317 6.98 8.54 9.17
CA LYS A 317 7.00 7.06 9.12
C LYS A 317 5.61 6.47 8.82
N LYS A 318 4.89 7.08 7.86
CA LYS A 318 3.48 6.77 7.59
C LYS A 318 3.27 5.46 6.82
N PHE A 319 4.36 4.80 6.43
CA PHE A 319 4.36 3.56 5.66
C PHE A 319 5.47 2.59 6.11
N LEU A 320 5.14 1.29 6.17
CA LEU A 320 6.09 0.19 6.27
C LEU A 320 6.12 -0.56 4.96
N PHE A 321 7.27 -0.58 4.31
CA PHE A 321 7.51 -1.49 3.21
C PHE A 321 7.92 -2.87 3.77
N LEU A 322 7.31 -3.95 3.28
CA LEU A 322 7.60 -5.29 3.77
C LEU A 322 8.74 -5.93 2.96
N THR A 323 9.92 -6.07 3.57
CA THR A 323 11.00 -6.95 3.10
C THR A 323 11.35 -7.99 4.14
N PRO A 324 12.07 -9.07 3.76
CA PRO A 324 12.63 -9.98 4.75
C PRO A 324 13.41 -9.28 5.85
N GLU A 325 14.23 -8.29 5.50
CA GLU A 325 15.06 -7.53 6.42
C GLU A 325 14.24 -6.65 7.36
N ILE A 326 13.32 -5.85 6.82
CA ILE A 326 12.45 -4.99 7.64
C ILE A 326 11.57 -5.82 8.56
N CYS A 327 11.00 -6.91 8.06
CA CYS A 327 10.15 -7.80 8.86
C CYS A 327 10.95 -8.46 9.99
N THR A 328 12.17 -8.91 9.70
CA THR A 328 13.07 -9.50 10.70
C THR A 328 13.40 -8.50 11.80
N GLU A 329 13.81 -7.29 11.43
CA GLU A 329 14.11 -6.21 12.38
C GLU A 329 12.91 -5.92 13.29
N TYR A 330 11.72 -5.78 12.69
CA TYR A 330 10.48 -5.50 13.41
C TYR A 330 10.12 -6.60 14.40
N ILE A 331 10.29 -7.87 14.01
CA ILE A 331 10.01 -9.01 14.88
C ILE A 331 10.98 -9.03 16.07
N PHE A 332 12.28 -8.84 15.84
CA PHE A 332 13.25 -8.84 16.93
C PHE A 332 13.08 -7.65 17.88
N ASP A 333 12.72 -6.46 17.38
CA ASP A 333 12.40 -5.30 18.22
C ASP A 333 11.18 -5.56 19.11
N ALA A 334 10.09 -6.09 18.53
CA ALA A 334 8.89 -6.44 19.28
C ALA A 334 9.15 -7.55 20.32
N LEU A 335 9.92 -8.59 19.96
CA LEU A 335 10.29 -9.65 20.89
C LEU A 335 11.15 -9.13 22.04
N LYS A 336 12.09 -8.22 21.77
CA LYS A 336 12.92 -7.60 22.81
C LYS A 336 12.07 -6.78 23.79
N GLU A 337 11.08 -6.03 23.30
CA GLU A 337 10.15 -5.27 24.13
C GLU A 337 9.26 -6.20 24.97
N LYS A 338 8.72 -7.27 24.37
CA LYS A 338 7.73 -8.16 24.98
C LYS A 338 8.32 -9.40 25.66
N TYR A 339 9.63 -9.61 25.64
CA TYR A 339 10.26 -10.88 26.06
C TYR A 339 9.82 -11.32 27.47
N ARG A 340 9.74 -10.38 28.42
CA ARG A 340 9.33 -10.66 29.80
C ARG A 340 7.90 -11.20 29.89
N SER A 341 7.01 -10.65 29.06
CA SER A 341 5.60 -11.02 29.04
C SER A 341 5.33 -12.30 28.23
N TRP A 342 6.03 -12.48 27.11
CA TRP A 342 5.79 -13.61 26.22
C TRP A 342 6.60 -14.86 26.60
N ARG A 343 7.67 -14.67 27.39
CA ARG A 343 8.64 -15.72 27.75
C ARG A 343 9.23 -16.41 26.52
N ILE A 344 9.27 -15.70 25.39
CA ILE A 344 9.91 -16.14 24.15
C ILE A 344 11.34 -15.64 24.18
N ASN A 345 12.30 -16.57 24.14
CA ASN A 345 13.70 -16.21 24.01
C ASN A 345 13.94 -15.66 22.60
N TYR A 346 14.47 -14.44 22.52
CA TYR A 346 14.83 -13.78 21.26
C TYR A 346 16.33 -13.90 20.94
N GLN A 347 17.09 -14.64 21.75
CA GLN A 347 18.50 -14.91 21.53
C GLN A 347 18.65 -16.09 20.56
N GLY A 348 19.19 -15.82 19.37
CA GLY A 348 19.41 -16.82 18.34
C GLY A 348 18.33 -16.80 17.26
N SER A 349 18.07 -17.98 16.68
CA SER A 349 17.09 -18.13 15.62
C SER A 349 15.66 -18.29 16.16
N ILE A 350 14.70 -17.70 15.45
CA ILE A 350 13.29 -17.69 15.81
C ILE A 350 12.50 -18.46 14.77
N ASN A 351 11.79 -19.50 15.22
CA ASN A 351 10.85 -20.23 14.40
C ASN A 351 9.54 -19.45 14.26
N LEU A 352 9.25 -19.01 13.03
CA LEU A 352 8.12 -18.14 12.73
C LEU A 352 6.77 -18.83 12.83
N LEU A 353 6.70 -20.15 12.57
CA LEU A 353 5.46 -20.93 12.74
C LEU A 353 5.06 -20.98 14.21
N LYS A 354 6.01 -21.31 15.10
CA LYS A 354 5.78 -21.32 16.55
C LYS A 354 5.37 -19.94 17.07
N LEU A 355 6.02 -18.88 16.57
CA LEU A 355 5.70 -17.50 16.96
C LEU A 355 4.30 -17.09 16.50
N ARG A 356 3.92 -17.42 15.26
CA ARG A 356 2.57 -17.17 14.73
C ARG A 356 1.52 -17.87 15.58
N ASP A 357 1.68 -19.17 15.82
CA ASP A 357 0.71 -20.00 16.55
C ASP A 357 0.53 -19.49 17.99
N TYR A 358 1.63 -19.04 18.63
CA TYR A 358 1.58 -18.40 19.94
C TYR A 358 0.76 -17.10 19.91
N ILE A 359 1.01 -16.22 18.93
CA ILE A 359 0.31 -14.94 18.82
C ILE A 359 -1.19 -15.16 18.56
N GLU A 360 -1.54 -16.06 17.64
CA GLU A 360 -2.93 -16.40 17.31
C GLU A 360 -3.66 -16.96 18.54
N SER A 361 -3.04 -17.90 19.26
CA SER A 361 -3.65 -18.52 20.44
C SER A 361 -3.91 -17.54 21.58
N ASN A 362 -3.03 -16.55 21.77
CA ASN A 362 -3.11 -15.60 22.89
C ASN A 362 -3.85 -14.29 22.55
N TYR A 363 -3.99 -13.95 21.25
CA TYR A 363 -4.45 -12.62 20.84
C TYR A 363 -5.50 -12.61 19.69
N SER A 364 -5.98 -13.77 19.20
CA SER A 364 -6.90 -13.91 18.04
C SER A 364 -8.02 -12.86 17.93
N SER A 365 -8.73 -12.55 19.01
CA SER A 365 -9.85 -11.58 19.01
C SER A 365 -9.43 -10.10 18.86
N ARG A 366 -8.13 -9.78 19.01
CA ARG A 366 -7.57 -8.42 19.01
C ARG A 366 -6.62 -8.11 17.84
N ILE A 367 -6.20 -9.12 17.08
CA ILE A 367 -5.22 -8.96 15.99
C ILE A 367 -5.82 -8.18 14.80
N GLU A 368 -7.08 -8.45 14.46
CA GLU A 368 -7.74 -7.86 13.28
C GLU A 368 -8.41 -6.50 13.55
N ASN A 369 -8.69 -6.18 14.82
CA ASN A 369 -9.52 -5.04 15.22
C ASN A 369 -8.75 -3.80 15.70
N ARG A 370 -7.41 -3.82 15.68
CA ARG A 370 -6.61 -2.67 16.12
C ARG A 370 -6.04 -1.92 14.92
N THR A 371 -6.56 -0.71 14.74
CA THR A 371 -6.03 0.25 13.77
C THR A 371 -4.57 0.52 14.06
N LEU A 372 -3.78 0.53 12.99
CA LEU A 372 -2.34 0.70 13.04
C LEU A 372 -2.04 2.02 13.76
N GLN A 373 -1.49 1.97 14.98
CA GLN A 373 -1.05 3.19 15.67
C GLN A 373 0.35 3.57 15.19
N THR A 374 0.51 4.86 14.95
CA THR A 374 1.77 5.54 14.69
C THR A 374 2.83 5.19 15.72
N TYR A 375 4.07 5.19 15.27
CA TYR A 375 5.26 5.03 16.11
C TYR A 375 5.33 6.17 17.14
N SER A 376 4.72 5.98 18.30
CA SER A 376 5.01 6.75 19.51
C SER A 376 5.54 5.79 20.56
N GLU A 377 6.81 5.97 20.90
CA GLU A 377 7.50 5.52 22.11
C GLU A 377 6.79 4.41 22.92
N ASN A 378 7.24 3.16 22.71
CA ASN A 378 6.99 1.98 23.57
C ASN A 378 5.71 1.15 23.40
N LYS A 379 5.13 1.02 22.20
CA LYS A 379 4.16 -0.06 21.93
C LYS A 379 4.34 -0.66 20.53
N SER A 380 5.04 -1.78 20.42
CA SER A 380 5.00 -2.66 19.25
C SER A 380 3.55 -2.98 18.86
N ASN A 381 3.20 -2.70 17.61
CA ASN A 381 1.86 -2.95 17.12
C ASN A 381 1.72 -4.43 16.76
N LEU A 382 0.88 -5.14 17.52
CA LEU A 382 0.63 -6.57 17.37
C LEU A 382 0.11 -6.93 15.96
N SER A 383 -0.62 -6.01 15.31
CA SER A 383 -1.09 -6.18 13.93
C SER A 383 0.07 -6.11 12.94
N THR A 384 0.93 -5.08 13.04
CA THR A 384 2.13 -4.95 12.19
C THR A 384 3.07 -6.14 12.37
N LEU A 385 3.31 -6.57 13.61
CA LEU A 385 4.12 -7.74 13.90
C LEU A 385 3.57 -8.99 13.21
N PHE A 386 2.27 -9.20 13.31
CA PHE A 386 1.62 -10.35 12.70
C PHE A 386 1.68 -10.31 11.17
N GLN A 387 1.57 -9.13 10.57
CA GLN A 387 1.76 -8.96 9.13
C GLN A 387 3.21 -9.24 8.71
N CYS A 388 4.22 -8.81 9.48
CA CYS A 388 5.62 -9.16 9.22
C CYS A 388 5.86 -10.67 9.26
N ILE A 389 5.28 -11.37 10.25
CA ILE A 389 5.38 -12.83 10.36
C ILE A 389 4.72 -13.52 9.16
N LYS A 390 3.51 -13.09 8.80
CA LYS A 390 2.81 -13.62 7.60
C LYS A 390 3.61 -13.38 6.34
N TYR A 391 4.13 -12.17 6.14
CA TYR A 391 4.95 -11.84 4.98
C TYR A 391 6.15 -12.78 4.85
N LEU A 392 6.91 -12.99 5.93
CA LEU A 392 8.07 -13.88 5.93
C LEU A 392 7.70 -15.33 5.63
N LEU A 393 6.65 -15.85 6.28
CA LEU A 393 6.17 -17.21 6.05
C LEU A 393 5.68 -17.43 4.61
N ASN A 394 5.04 -16.42 4.02
CA ASN A 394 4.60 -16.44 2.62
C ASN A 394 5.78 -16.41 1.64
N ASN A 395 6.93 -15.88 2.04
CA ASN A 395 8.19 -15.91 1.30
C ASN A 395 9.06 -17.14 1.67
N ASP A 396 8.46 -18.16 2.31
CA ASP A 396 9.11 -19.41 2.72
C ASP A 396 10.24 -19.29 3.73
N ILE A 397 10.29 -18.15 4.42
CA ILE A 397 11.20 -17.94 5.53
C ILE A 397 10.49 -18.47 6.77
N LYS A 398 10.92 -19.63 7.25
CA LYS A 398 10.37 -20.30 8.44
C LYS A 398 11.15 -19.97 9.71
N GLU A 399 12.38 -19.50 9.54
CA GLU A 399 13.31 -19.20 10.61
C GLU A 399 14.06 -17.92 10.29
N ILE A 400 14.19 -17.05 11.28
CA ILE A 400 14.94 -15.79 11.16
C ILE A 400 15.98 -15.69 12.27
N THR A 401 17.08 -15.04 11.97
CA THR A 401 18.15 -14.74 12.93
C THR A 401 18.31 -13.24 13.06
N ASN A 402 18.68 -12.79 14.27
CA ASN A 402 18.95 -11.38 14.49
C ASN A 402 20.16 -10.96 13.63
N PHE A 403 20.05 -9.83 12.92
CA PHE A 403 21.16 -9.30 12.12
C PHE A 403 22.37 -8.92 12.99
N TYR A 404 22.11 -8.53 14.23
CA TYR A 404 23.15 -8.03 15.11
C TYR A 404 23.67 -9.12 16.04
N PRO A 405 24.99 -9.14 16.30
CA PRO A 405 25.58 -10.07 17.25
C PRO A 405 24.96 -9.90 18.65
N LEU A 406 24.78 -11.02 19.36
CA LEU A 406 24.30 -11.04 20.73
C LEU A 406 25.34 -10.35 21.63
N LYS A 407 24.89 -9.57 22.61
CA LYS A 407 25.79 -9.01 23.63
C LYS A 407 26.42 -10.18 24.41
N THR A 408 27.69 -10.47 24.18
CA THR A 408 28.48 -11.33 25.06
C THR A 408 28.76 -10.57 26.36
N LYS A 409 28.85 -11.30 27.48
CA LYS A 409 29.26 -10.72 28.78
C LYS A 409 30.71 -10.25 28.77
N ASP A 410 31.50 -10.78 27.84
CA ASP A 410 32.88 -10.37 27.61
C ASP A 410 32.89 -9.11 26.75
N ASN A 411 33.63 -8.12 27.26
CA ASN A 411 33.82 -6.79 26.70
C ASN A 411 34.37 -6.81 25.26
N GLU A 412 33.56 -7.15 24.26
CA GLU A 412 33.78 -6.63 22.93
C GLU A 412 33.73 -5.11 23.03
N ASN A 413 34.83 -4.46 22.64
CA ASN A 413 34.97 -3.02 22.65
C ASN A 413 33.68 -2.39 22.09
N TYR A 414 32.99 -1.56 22.88
CA TYR A 414 31.71 -0.96 22.54
C TYR A 414 31.71 -0.38 21.11
N ILE A 415 32.85 0.18 20.70
CA ILE A 415 33.06 0.75 19.37
C ILE A 415 33.01 -0.31 18.26
N ASP A 416 33.57 -1.50 18.46
CA ASP A 416 33.51 -2.61 17.49
C ASP A 416 32.08 -3.15 17.35
N SER A 417 31.33 -3.17 18.44
CA SER A 417 29.90 -3.49 18.41
C SER A 417 29.11 -2.47 17.60
N VAL A 418 29.35 -1.17 17.80
CA VAL A 418 28.70 -0.10 17.02
C VAL A 418 29.10 -0.17 15.55
N TYR A 419 30.39 -0.32 15.25
CA TYR A 419 30.89 -0.43 13.88
C TYR A 419 30.27 -1.61 13.12
N SER A 420 30.15 -2.77 13.77
CA SER A 420 29.51 -3.94 13.18
C SER A 420 28.04 -3.69 12.81
N LYS A 421 27.28 -3.03 13.69
CA LYS A 421 25.88 -2.65 13.43
C LYS A 421 25.75 -1.68 12.27
N VAL A 422 26.57 -0.62 12.27
CA VAL A 422 26.60 0.37 11.18
C VAL A 422 26.90 -0.32 9.85
N LYS A 423 27.93 -1.18 9.81
CA LYS A 423 28.31 -1.92 8.61
C LYS A 423 27.18 -2.79 8.08
N ILE A 424 26.44 -3.48 8.95
CA ILE A 424 25.27 -4.29 8.56
C ILE A 424 24.17 -3.41 7.95
N ILE A 425 23.77 -2.35 8.64
CA ILE A 425 22.69 -1.45 8.20
C ILE A 425 22.98 -0.88 6.81
N TYR A 426 24.19 -0.35 6.62
CA TYR A 426 24.59 0.28 5.37
C TYR A 426 24.81 -0.72 4.23
N LYS A 427 25.20 -1.97 4.53
CA LYS A 427 25.22 -3.05 3.52
C LYS A 427 23.83 -3.41 3.01
N LEU A 428 22.80 -3.33 3.87
CA LEU A 428 21.42 -3.60 3.50
C LEU A 428 20.76 -2.45 2.73
N LEU A 429 21.22 -1.22 2.97
CA LEU A 429 20.61 0.01 2.46
C LEU A 429 20.38 0.02 0.93
N PRO A 430 21.31 -0.43 0.05
CA PRO A 430 21.07 -0.47 -1.39
C PRO A 430 19.90 -1.39 -1.76
N SER A 431 19.83 -2.59 -1.17
CA SER A 431 18.75 -3.56 -1.41
C SER A 431 17.41 -3.02 -0.93
N LEU A 432 17.40 -2.44 0.28
CA LEU A 432 16.21 -1.85 0.88
C LEU A 432 15.68 -0.67 0.04
N PHE A 433 16.57 0.21 -0.40
CA PHE A 433 16.21 1.37 -1.22
C PHE A 433 15.64 0.95 -2.58
N ASN A 434 16.32 0.04 -3.28
CA ASN A 434 15.85 -0.42 -4.59
C ASN A 434 14.52 -1.18 -4.48
N SER A 435 14.36 -1.99 -3.43
CA SER A 435 13.09 -2.66 -3.16
C SER A 435 12.00 -1.64 -2.86
N TYR A 436 12.25 -0.66 -2.00
CA TYR A 436 11.32 0.43 -1.73
C TYR A 436 10.88 1.14 -3.01
N LEU A 437 11.81 1.50 -3.90
CA LEU A 437 11.48 2.08 -5.21
C LEU A 437 10.64 1.15 -6.07
N TYR A 438 11.00 -0.12 -6.17
CA TYR A 438 10.27 -1.09 -7.00
C TYR A 438 8.80 -1.23 -6.58
N TYR A 439 8.53 -1.29 -5.28
CA TYR A 439 7.17 -1.51 -4.79
C TYR A 439 6.36 -0.23 -4.60
N THR A 440 7.04 0.89 -4.32
CA THR A 440 6.39 2.18 -4.02
C THR A 440 6.30 3.07 -5.27
N PHE A 441 7.32 3.05 -6.12
CA PHE A 441 7.44 3.91 -7.32
C PHE A 441 7.88 3.08 -8.55
N PRO A 442 7.08 2.10 -8.99
CA PRO A 442 7.50 1.10 -9.98
C PRO A 442 7.96 1.69 -11.31
N SER A 443 7.32 2.77 -11.81
CA SER A 443 7.75 3.41 -13.06
C SER A 443 9.04 4.23 -12.93
N LEU A 444 9.50 4.51 -11.70
CA LEU A 444 10.79 5.12 -11.42
C LEU A 444 11.88 4.09 -11.12
N ALA A 445 11.53 2.85 -10.80
CA ALA A 445 12.47 1.81 -10.39
C ALA A 445 13.52 1.45 -11.44
N SER A 446 13.22 1.62 -12.74
CA SER A 446 14.20 1.46 -13.83
C SER A 446 15.03 2.71 -14.11
N LYS A 447 14.61 3.87 -13.60
CA LYS A 447 15.22 5.19 -13.85
C LYS A 447 16.09 5.67 -12.70
N ILE A 448 15.87 5.13 -11.50
CA ILE A 448 16.50 5.53 -10.25
C ILE A 448 16.89 4.26 -9.50
N ASN A 449 18.12 4.23 -9.00
CA ASN A 449 18.60 3.22 -8.07
C ASN A 449 19.46 3.88 -7.00
N PHE A 450 19.84 3.12 -5.98
CA PHE A 450 20.60 3.62 -4.84
C PHE A 450 21.93 4.30 -5.22
N TRP A 451 22.58 3.84 -6.28
CA TRP A 451 23.89 4.33 -6.73
C TRP A 451 23.80 5.51 -7.72
N LYS A 452 22.59 6.02 -7.98
CA LYS A 452 22.42 7.12 -8.94
C LYS A 452 23.14 8.38 -8.44
N GLY A 453 24.17 8.80 -9.19
CA GLY A 453 24.94 10.01 -8.92
C GLY A 453 26.22 9.78 -8.11
N TYR A 454 26.53 8.54 -7.69
CA TYR A 454 27.69 8.23 -6.86
C TYR A 454 28.32 6.90 -7.25
N ASP A 455 29.64 6.86 -7.31
CA ASP A 455 30.42 5.67 -7.64
C ASP A 455 31.03 5.02 -6.38
N LEU A 456 31.26 5.83 -5.35
CA LEU A 456 31.81 5.37 -4.09
C LEU A 456 31.11 6.05 -2.91
N ILE A 457 30.71 5.24 -1.94
CA ILE A 457 30.24 5.72 -0.63
C ILE A 457 31.22 5.25 0.44
N SER A 458 31.79 6.18 1.19
CA SER A 458 32.64 5.89 2.36
C SER A 458 31.86 6.14 3.64
N VAL A 459 31.72 5.08 4.45
CA VAL A 459 31.05 5.11 5.75
C VAL A 459 32.10 4.99 6.85
N ASN A 460 32.35 6.09 7.56
CA ASN A 460 33.41 6.21 8.53
C ASN A 460 32.87 6.38 9.94
N LEU A 461 33.26 5.49 10.85
CA LEU A 461 32.99 5.62 12.27
C LEU A 461 34.20 6.21 12.99
N ARG A 462 34.03 7.39 13.60
CA ARG A 462 35.02 8.02 14.48
C ARG A 462 34.49 8.07 15.90
N THR A 463 35.39 8.02 16.86
CA THR A 463 35.05 8.12 18.29
C THR A 463 35.93 9.14 18.97
N ASN A 464 35.35 10.04 19.75
CA ASN A 464 36.06 10.79 20.78
C ASN A 464 35.73 10.17 22.15
N LYS A 465 36.32 10.68 23.26
CA LYS A 465 36.13 10.11 24.61
C LYS A 465 34.66 9.94 25.04
N ASN A 466 33.72 10.72 24.49
CA ASN A 466 32.31 10.71 24.90
C ASN A 466 31.30 10.49 23.74
N ASP A 467 31.73 10.65 22.49
CA ASP A 467 30.86 10.73 21.32
C ASP A 467 31.30 9.77 20.21
N ILE A 468 30.31 9.30 19.45
CA ILE A 468 30.51 8.53 18.23
C ILE A 468 30.02 9.37 17.06
N PHE A 469 30.89 9.61 16.09
CA PHE A 469 30.56 10.32 14.85
C PHE A 469 30.51 9.33 13.69
N LEU A 470 29.44 9.44 12.89
CA LEU A 470 29.30 8.74 11.63
C LEU A 470 29.47 9.74 10.50
N HIS A 471 30.60 9.69 9.79
CA HIS A 471 30.85 10.50 8.61
C HIS A 471 30.56 9.68 7.36
N ILE A 472 29.73 10.22 6.46
CA ILE A 472 29.36 9.58 5.21
C ILE A 472 29.82 10.50 4.08
N HIS A 473 30.69 9.99 3.23
CA HIS A 473 31.21 10.72 2.08
C HIS A 473 30.73 10.07 0.79
N TYR A 474 30.25 10.90 -0.12
CA TYR A 474 29.77 10.49 -1.43
C TYR A 474 30.75 10.99 -2.49
N PHE A 475 31.23 10.09 -3.33
CA PHE A 475 32.18 10.41 -4.39
C PHE A 475 31.57 10.04 -5.73
N THR A 476 31.67 10.99 -6.65
CA THR A 476 31.38 10.80 -8.06
C THR A 476 32.70 10.92 -8.80
N ARG A 477 32.94 9.98 -9.68
CA ARG A 477 34.17 9.95 -10.43
C ARG A 477 34.08 10.88 -11.64
N THR A 478 35.22 11.43 -12.04
CA THR A 478 35.33 12.35 -13.18
C THR A 478 35.77 11.66 -14.48
N ASP A 479 36.34 10.45 -14.43
CA ASP A 479 36.75 9.66 -15.60
C ASP A 479 35.70 8.63 -16.09
N GLU A 480 35.77 8.30 -17.39
CA GLU A 480 34.76 7.54 -18.14
C GLU A 480 34.84 5.99 -17.97
N ALA A 481 35.82 5.45 -17.22
CA ALA A 481 36.08 4.01 -17.23
C ALA A 481 35.01 3.20 -16.48
N ALA A 482 34.12 2.41 -17.10
CA ALA A 482 33.06 1.70 -16.37
C ALA A 482 33.56 0.86 -15.16
N VAL A 483 33.26 1.29 -13.93
CA VAL A 483 33.58 0.56 -12.68
C VAL A 483 32.29 0.43 -11.87
N ALA A 484 32.05 -0.75 -11.30
CA ALA A 484 30.86 -0.99 -10.49
C ALA A 484 30.91 -0.16 -9.19
N PRO A 485 29.81 0.50 -8.81
CA PRO A 485 29.80 1.34 -7.62
C PRO A 485 29.99 0.50 -6.36
N LYS A 486 30.63 1.08 -5.33
CA LYS A 486 31.03 0.34 -4.13
C LYS A 486 30.81 1.14 -2.84
N MET A 487 30.57 0.41 -1.75
CA MET A 487 30.59 0.95 -0.39
C MET A 487 31.83 0.47 0.36
N ILE A 488 32.52 1.38 1.04
CA ILE A 488 33.64 1.07 1.93
C ILE A 488 33.32 1.48 3.38
N PHE A 489 33.88 0.72 4.32
CA PHE A 489 33.62 0.89 5.75
C PHE A 489 34.94 1.04 6.48
N THR A 490 35.11 2.11 7.24
CA THR A 490 36.33 2.35 8.00
C THR A 490 36.00 2.77 9.43
N LYS A 491 36.89 2.41 10.36
CA LYS A 491 36.86 2.84 11.76
C LYS A 491 38.17 3.57 12.02
N ASN A 492 38.10 4.74 12.64
CA ASN A 492 39.29 5.55 13.00
C ASN A 492 40.21 5.86 11.81
N PHE A 493 39.76 6.68 10.85
CA PHE A 493 40.69 7.31 9.91
C PHE A 493 41.54 8.34 10.67
N GLU A 494 42.65 7.90 11.24
CA GLU A 494 43.83 8.76 11.29
C GLU A 494 44.38 8.82 9.86
N HIS A 495 44.73 10.02 9.42
CA HIS A 495 45.21 10.28 8.06
C HIS A 495 46.58 9.60 7.85
N GLU A 496 46.63 8.33 7.43
CA GLU A 496 47.90 7.69 7.01
C GLU A 496 48.19 7.83 5.50
N LEU A 497 47.42 8.64 4.76
CA LEU A 497 47.56 8.77 3.30
C LEU A 497 48.09 10.13 2.80
N TYR A 498 48.62 11.00 3.67
CA TYR A 498 49.23 12.28 3.22
C TYR A 498 50.77 12.32 3.20
N ASP A 499 51.47 11.27 3.67
CA ASP A 499 52.94 11.30 3.78
C ASP A 499 53.70 10.57 2.66
N SER A 500 53.07 10.17 1.55
CA SER A 500 53.79 9.43 0.48
C SER A 500 53.57 9.88 -0.96
N PHE A 501 52.88 11.01 -1.22
CA PHE A 501 52.69 11.50 -2.59
C PHE A 501 53.01 12.98 -2.84
N PHE A 502 53.69 13.65 -1.90
CA PHE A 502 54.37 14.92 -2.19
C PHE A 502 55.82 14.87 -1.68
N THR A 503 56.63 13.99 -2.26
CA THR A 503 58.03 14.37 -2.48
C THR A 503 58.02 15.37 -3.64
N GLU A 504 58.21 16.64 -3.31
CA GLU A 504 58.59 17.67 -4.27
C GLU A 504 59.73 17.14 -5.16
N PRO A 505 59.62 17.19 -6.49
CA PRO A 505 60.80 17.22 -7.32
C PRO A 505 61.42 18.61 -7.22
N ASP A 506 62.71 18.63 -6.98
CA ASP A 506 63.60 19.77 -7.12
C ASP A 506 63.20 20.69 -8.29
N CYS A 507 62.92 21.95 -7.96
CA CYS A 507 63.06 23.07 -8.88
C CYS A 507 63.53 24.31 -8.09
N LYS A 508 64.83 24.35 -7.81
CA LYS A 508 65.61 25.55 -8.07
C LYS A 508 66.71 25.18 -9.07
N LEU A 509 66.71 25.91 -10.19
CA LEU A 509 67.84 26.09 -11.12
C LEU A 509 69.12 26.43 -10.32
N PRO A 510 70.31 26.09 -10.86
CA PRO A 510 70.78 26.56 -12.16
C PRO A 510 70.37 25.73 -13.37
#